data_AF-A0A8H8N9K4-F1
#
_entry.id   AF-A0A8H8N9K4-F1
#
_cell.length_a   1.000
_cell.length_b   1.000
_cell.length_c   1.000
_cell.angle_alpha   90.00
_cell.angle_beta   90.00
_cell.angle_gamma   90.00
#
_symmetry.space_group_name_H-M   'P 1'
#
loop_
_entity.id
_entity.type
_entity.pdbx_description
1 polymer ?
#
loop_
_entity_poly.entity_id
_entity_poly.type
_entity_poly.pdbx_seq_one_letter_code
_entity_poly.pdbx_strand_id
1 'polypeptide(L)'
;MILQPLALLALVSSCSAFSLKNLVTFGDSYTDNTMNGDAGFRWPDLVSMRSNGSVTVYDFAHSGATCSNRLTPRIYKPVLEAQIPEYTTNVTTKMVANQKTTYIKSKNGTYVPLASKDTMYSIWIGTNDVGIGALLTDPLKDVSIVNTTECVFDWVEQLYNQGARNFLIQNMTPMWLLPMYTPAGFETKYWWGIPRNNTEWSLFIAELVRSGNELQALRTKYIAPGRFPGARFGIFDSFRLFKDIYEKPQDYLVGPTYNVTGVIQTCRYPPGNSTLVCEAEPYAVRNSYMWWNELHPSERVHDIVAQNVIKALKGQGPFVQWYGAK
;
A
#
# COMPACT_ATOMS: atom_id res chain seq x y z
N MET A 1 19.71 -49.81 13.18
CA MET A 1 19.84 -48.43 12.66
C MET A 1 18.46 -47.81 12.63
N ILE A 2 18.14 -46.97 13.61
CA ILE A 2 16.87 -46.22 13.66
C ILE A 2 17.24 -44.77 13.36
N LEU A 3 16.82 -44.24 12.20
CA LEU A 3 16.97 -42.82 11.88
C LEU A 3 15.97 -42.01 12.72
N GLN A 4 16.48 -41.10 13.55
CA GLN A 4 15.68 -40.04 14.15
C GLN A 4 15.46 -38.91 13.12
N PRO A 5 14.25 -38.32 13.04
CA PRO A 5 14.03 -37.14 12.22
C PRO A 5 14.60 -35.91 12.94
N LEU A 6 15.54 -35.21 12.30
CA LEU A 6 15.94 -33.87 12.72
C LEU A 6 14.77 -32.91 12.49
N ALA A 7 14.12 -32.49 13.58
CA ALA A 7 13.23 -31.33 13.55
C ALA A 7 14.11 -30.07 13.44
N LEU A 8 14.12 -29.43 12.26
CA LEU A 8 14.63 -28.08 12.12
C LEU A 8 13.68 -27.13 12.87
N LEU A 9 14.03 -26.73 14.09
CA LEU A 9 13.43 -25.56 14.71
C LEU A 9 13.90 -24.33 13.93
N ALA A 10 13.00 -23.73 13.15
CA ALA A 10 13.18 -22.38 12.65
C ALA A 10 13.22 -21.42 13.85
N LEU A 11 14.42 -20.99 14.22
CA LEU A 11 14.63 -19.91 15.18
C LEU A 11 14.08 -18.62 14.57
N VAL A 12 12.82 -18.29 14.89
CA VAL A 12 12.27 -16.96 14.66
C VAL A 12 13.06 -16.02 15.57
N SER A 13 14.11 -15.40 15.03
CA SER A 13 14.86 -14.37 15.74
C SER A 13 13.88 -13.27 16.12
N SER A 14 13.58 -13.14 17.42
CA SER A 14 12.88 -12.00 17.97
C SER A 14 13.77 -10.79 17.74
N CYS A 15 13.55 -10.10 16.63
CA CYS A 15 14.30 -8.90 16.35
C CYS A 15 13.91 -7.84 17.38
N SER A 16 14.87 -7.00 17.77
CA SER A 16 14.65 -5.90 18.71
C SER A 16 13.32 -5.24 18.41
N ALA A 17 12.43 -5.18 19.41
CA ALA A 17 11.13 -4.54 19.25
C ALA A 17 11.38 -3.10 18.81
N PHE A 18 10.92 -2.78 17.60
CA PHE A 18 10.96 -1.43 17.07
C PHE A 18 10.15 -0.51 17.99
N SER A 19 10.75 0.62 18.40
CA SER A 19 10.03 1.71 19.08
C SER A 19 9.84 2.88 18.11
N LEU A 20 9.36 2.58 16.91
CA LEU A 20 9.18 3.58 15.85
C LEU A 20 8.08 4.57 16.25
N LYS A 21 8.39 5.86 16.16
CA LYS A 21 7.54 7.00 16.54
C LYS A 21 7.08 7.81 15.35
N ASN A 22 7.81 7.74 14.24
CA ASN A 22 7.51 8.46 13.01
C ASN A 22 7.21 7.47 11.90
N LEU A 23 6.11 7.69 11.19
CA LEU A 23 5.76 6.97 9.99
C LEU A 23 5.60 7.98 8.85
N VAL A 24 6.45 7.88 7.83
CA VAL A 24 6.39 8.71 6.62
C VAL A 24 5.82 7.87 5.50
N THR A 25 4.67 8.25 4.94
CA THR A 25 3.93 7.43 3.96
C THR A 25 3.96 8.03 2.56
N PHE A 26 4.07 7.15 1.58
CA PHE A 26 4.02 7.42 0.15
C PHE A 26 3.08 6.41 -0.50
N GLY A 27 2.51 6.75 -1.65
CA GLY A 27 1.63 5.82 -2.35
C GLY A 27 0.48 6.49 -3.11
N ASP A 28 -0.60 5.74 -3.24
CA ASP A 28 -1.79 6.14 -3.99
C ASP A 28 -3.02 6.40 -3.08
N SER A 29 -4.21 6.24 -3.63
CA SER A 29 -5.49 6.50 -2.95
C SER A 29 -5.78 5.56 -1.78
N TYR A 30 -5.05 4.45 -1.66
CA TYR A 30 -5.16 3.61 -0.47
C TYR A 30 -4.45 4.23 0.73
N THR A 31 -3.59 5.23 0.52
CA THR A 31 -2.78 5.88 1.56
C THR A 31 -3.17 7.34 1.77
N ASP A 32 -3.42 8.08 0.69
CA ASP A 32 -3.69 9.53 0.66
C ASP A 32 -4.85 9.98 1.57
N ASN A 33 -4.53 10.80 2.57
CA ASN A 33 -5.48 11.39 3.52
C ASN A 33 -6.01 12.79 3.14
N THR A 34 -5.65 13.31 1.97
CA THR A 34 -6.06 14.64 1.48
C THR A 34 -7.19 14.56 0.45
N MET A 35 -7.13 13.58 -0.46
CA MET A 35 -8.18 13.35 -1.47
C MET A 35 -8.98 12.08 -1.14
N ASN A 36 -10.07 12.28 -0.40
CA ASN A 36 -10.87 11.19 0.16
C ASN A 36 -11.81 10.55 -0.87
N GLY A 37 -11.27 9.65 -1.70
CA GLY A 37 -12.08 8.79 -2.58
C GLY A 37 -13.09 7.90 -1.86
N ASP A 38 -12.88 7.59 -0.57
CA ASP A 38 -13.61 6.52 0.14
C ASP A 38 -14.34 6.92 1.43
N ALA A 39 -14.62 8.21 1.58
CA ALA A 39 -15.38 8.78 2.69
C ALA A 39 -15.10 8.11 4.06
N GLY A 40 -13.89 8.29 4.56
CA GLY A 40 -13.44 7.74 5.83
C GLY A 40 -11.95 8.00 6.10
N PHE A 41 -11.47 7.55 7.25
CA PHE A 41 -10.05 7.62 7.59
C PHE A 41 -9.22 6.58 6.84
N ARG A 42 -8.01 6.96 6.42
CA ARG A 42 -7.06 6.05 5.80
C ARG A 42 -6.25 5.30 6.83
N TRP A 43 -5.62 4.21 6.38
CA TRP A 43 -4.77 3.42 7.26
C TRP A 43 -3.68 4.25 7.97
N PRO A 44 -3.05 5.30 7.37
CA PRO A 44 -2.08 6.12 8.11
C PRO A 44 -2.74 6.92 9.24
N ASP A 45 -3.89 7.56 8.98
CA ASP A 45 -4.61 8.30 10.04
C ASP A 45 -5.02 7.36 11.17
N LEU A 46 -5.52 6.18 10.82
CA LEU A 46 -5.92 5.14 11.77
C LEU A 46 -4.72 4.58 12.54
N VAL A 47 -3.50 4.53 11.96
CA VAL A 47 -2.28 4.21 12.70
C VAL A 47 -2.04 5.25 13.79
N SER A 48 -2.15 6.55 13.46
CA SER A 48 -1.97 7.61 14.45
C SER A 48 -3.03 7.55 15.57
N MET A 49 -4.30 7.38 15.20
CA MET A 49 -5.41 7.28 16.15
C MET A 49 -5.30 6.04 17.05
N ARG A 50 -5.05 4.85 16.47
CA ARG A 50 -4.97 3.58 17.23
C ARG A 50 -3.71 3.42 18.06
N SER A 51 -2.65 4.16 17.71
CA SER A 51 -1.44 4.22 18.53
C SER A 51 -1.58 5.22 19.69
N ASN A 52 -2.75 5.82 19.90
CA ASN A 52 -3.00 6.90 20.87
C ASN A 52 -1.98 8.04 20.72
N GLY A 53 -1.63 8.39 19.47
CA GLY A 53 -0.65 9.44 19.17
C GLY A 53 0.81 9.07 19.39
N SER A 54 1.13 7.85 19.81
CA SER A 54 2.54 7.41 19.94
C SER A 54 3.27 7.27 18.61
N VAL A 55 2.53 7.14 17.50
CA VAL A 55 3.04 7.21 16.13
C VAL A 55 2.52 8.48 15.46
N THR A 56 3.45 9.36 15.09
CA THR A 56 3.19 10.55 14.25
C THR A 56 3.32 10.17 12.79
N VAL A 57 2.33 10.57 11.99
CA VAL A 57 2.25 10.23 10.57
C VAL A 57 2.50 11.48 9.71
N TYR A 58 3.31 11.31 8.68
CA TYR A 58 3.63 12.31 7.66
C TYR A 58 3.27 11.73 6.29
N ASP A 59 2.13 12.14 5.77
CA ASP A 59 1.61 11.59 4.52
C ASP A 59 1.98 12.44 3.31
N PHE A 60 2.56 11.78 2.31
CA PHE A 60 2.91 12.33 1.01
C PHE A 60 2.23 11.58 -0.13
N ALA A 61 1.34 10.62 0.15
CA ALA A 61 0.62 9.89 -0.89
C ALA A 61 -0.35 10.81 -1.65
N HIS A 62 -0.54 10.53 -2.93
CA HIS A 62 -1.53 11.21 -3.78
C HIS A 62 -2.41 10.20 -4.49
N SER A 63 -3.71 10.39 -4.41
CA SER A 63 -4.69 9.51 -5.04
C SER A 63 -4.52 9.45 -6.56
N GLY A 64 -4.59 8.23 -7.11
CA GLY A 64 -4.38 7.95 -8.52
C GLY A 64 -2.91 7.88 -8.95
N ALA A 65 -1.96 8.12 -8.04
CA ALA A 65 -0.53 8.03 -8.31
C ALA A 65 -0.13 6.65 -8.86
N THR A 66 0.77 6.68 -9.83
CA THR A 66 1.62 5.55 -10.20
C THR A 66 2.98 5.70 -9.54
N CYS A 67 3.82 4.66 -9.60
CA CYS A 67 5.18 4.79 -9.06
C CYS A 67 5.97 5.87 -9.82
N SER A 68 5.88 5.87 -11.15
CA SER A 68 6.48 6.88 -12.00
C SER A 68 5.64 7.14 -13.25
N ASN A 69 5.45 8.43 -13.56
CA ASN A 69 4.80 8.83 -14.82
C ASN A 69 5.67 8.56 -16.05
N ARG A 70 6.95 8.21 -15.89
CA ARG A 70 7.81 7.78 -17.00
C ARG A 70 7.54 6.32 -17.40
N LEU A 71 6.91 5.54 -16.53
CA LEU A 71 6.58 4.13 -16.77
C LEU A 71 5.11 3.98 -17.17
N THR A 72 4.21 4.53 -16.36
CA THR A 72 2.76 4.44 -16.56
C THR A 72 2.18 5.84 -16.37
N PRO A 73 2.18 6.67 -17.44
CA PRO A 73 1.80 8.08 -17.36
C PRO A 73 0.34 8.25 -16.96
N ARG A 74 0.08 9.10 -15.95
CA ARG A 74 -1.26 9.54 -15.59
C ARG A 74 -1.26 11.04 -15.26
N ILE A 75 -2.45 11.64 -15.23
CA ILE A 75 -2.63 13.05 -14.85
C ILE A 75 -2.41 13.31 -13.34
N TYR A 76 -2.28 12.24 -12.55
CA TYR A 76 -2.08 12.30 -11.10
C TYR A 76 -0.60 12.45 -10.74
N LYS A 77 -0.32 12.84 -9.49
CA LYS A 77 1.03 13.10 -8.99
C LYS A 77 1.76 11.78 -8.65
N PRO A 78 2.74 11.33 -9.44
CA PRO A 78 3.41 10.05 -9.23
C PRO A 78 4.40 10.12 -8.05
N VAL A 79 4.84 8.95 -7.56
CA VAL A 79 5.74 8.87 -6.40
C VAL A 79 7.09 9.55 -6.68
N LEU A 80 7.78 9.15 -7.75
CA LEU A 80 9.14 9.66 -8.01
C LEU A 80 9.16 11.12 -8.44
N GLU A 81 8.27 11.53 -9.34
CA GLU A 81 8.31 12.89 -9.90
C GLU A 81 7.57 13.95 -9.08
N ALA A 82 6.76 13.57 -8.07
CA ALA A 82 6.02 14.54 -7.26
C ALA A 82 6.16 14.33 -5.74
N GLN A 83 5.93 13.11 -5.25
CA GLN A 83 5.93 12.85 -3.79
C GLN A 83 7.32 12.95 -3.17
N ILE A 84 8.36 12.43 -3.84
CA ILE A 84 9.76 12.59 -3.41
C ILE A 84 10.19 14.06 -3.38
N PRO A 85 9.93 14.88 -4.41
CA PRO A 85 10.16 16.32 -4.34
C PRO A 85 9.41 17.01 -3.17
N GLU A 86 8.14 16.69 -2.96
CA GLU A 86 7.34 17.25 -1.86
C GLU A 86 7.92 16.91 -0.48
N TYR A 87 8.32 15.65 -0.29
CA TYR A 87 9.07 15.24 0.90
C TYR A 87 10.36 16.04 1.05
N THR A 88 11.15 16.14 -0.02
CA THR A 88 12.44 16.84 -0.02
C THR A 88 12.28 18.32 0.34
N THR A 89 11.22 18.98 -0.11
CA THR A 89 10.93 20.38 0.27
C THR A 89 10.48 20.53 1.73
N ASN A 90 9.95 19.46 2.32
CA ASN A 90 9.44 19.46 3.69
C ASN A 90 10.47 18.99 4.73
N VAL A 91 11.65 18.56 4.28
CA VAL A 91 12.74 18.16 5.16
C VAL A 91 13.97 19.05 5.05
N THR A 92 14.74 19.10 6.13
CA THR A 92 16.07 19.71 6.15
C THR A 92 17.03 18.77 6.84
N THR A 93 18.31 18.81 6.48
CA THR A 93 19.33 17.98 7.10
C THR A 93 20.31 18.82 7.89
N LYS A 94 20.60 18.43 9.13
CA LYS A 94 21.57 19.11 10.00
C LYS A 94 22.58 18.11 10.56
N MET A 95 23.79 18.58 10.80
CA MET A 95 24.79 17.83 11.56
C MET A 95 24.53 18.07 13.05
N VAL A 96 24.24 16.99 13.80
CA VAL A 96 24.09 17.03 15.26
C VAL A 96 24.99 15.95 15.84
N ALA A 97 25.92 16.33 16.72
CA ALA A 97 26.90 15.43 17.32
C ALA A 97 27.65 14.56 16.28
N ASN A 98 28.13 15.17 15.19
CA ASN A 98 28.78 14.51 14.05
C ASN A 98 27.91 13.49 13.29
N GLN A 99 26.60 13.47 13.51
CA GLN A 99 25.65 12.64 12.79
C GLN A 99 24.74 13.49 11.91
N LYS A 100 24.65 13.14 10.63
CA LYS A 100 23.73 13.74 9.68
C LYS A 100 22.31 13.29 10.02
N THR A 101 21.47 14.20 10.52
CA THR A 101 20.09 13.92 10.91
C THR A 101 19.11 14.71 10.05
N THR A 102 18.13 14.02 9.48
CA THR A 102 17.04 14.61 8.71
C THR A 102 15.93 15.05 9.66
N TYR A 103 15.37 16.23 9.43
CA TYR A 103 14.28 16.81 10.19
C TYR A 103 13.13 17.14 9.27
N ILE A 104 11.91 16.74 9.63
CA ILE A 104 10.70 17.06 8.89
C ILE A 104 9.94 18.21 9.54
N LYS A 105 9.36 19.09 8.73
CA LYS A 105 8.45 20.14 9.20
C LYS A 105 7.11 19.51 9.60
N SER A 106 6.76 19.59 10.88
CA SER A 106 5.45 19.15 11.39
C SER A 106 4.33 20.07 10.96
N LYS A 107 3.08 19.62 11.14
CA LYS A 107 1.88 20.44 10.92
C LYS A 107 1.89 21.75 11.74
N ASN A 108 2.55 21.74 12.91
CA ASN A 108 2.68 22.91 13.78
C ASN A 108 3.90 23.79 13.45
N GLY A 109 4.59 23.52 12.33
CA GLY A 109 5.76 24.28 11.88
C GLY A 109 7.06 23.97 12.62
N THR A 110 7.05 23.05 13.60
CA THR A 110 8.25 22.61 14.31
C THR A 110 9.02 21.55 13.51
N TYR A 111 10.34 21.51 13.66
CA TYR A 111 11.17 20.49 13.03
C TYR A 111 11.31 19.26 13.94
N VAL A 112 10.87 18.11 13.46
CA VAL A 112 10.92 16.83 14.18
C VAL A 112 12.05 15.96 13.60
N PRO A 113 12.98 15.43 14.42
CA PRO A 113 14.04 14.57 13.93
C PRO A 113 13.48 13.24 13.42
N LEU A 114 13.82 12.88 12.19
CA LEU A 114 13.56 11.58 11.59
C LEU A 114 14.75 10.63 11.84
N ALA A 115 15.11 10.43 13.11
CA ALA A 115 16.20 9.52 13.46
C ALA A 115 15.89 8.08 13.02
N SER A 116 16.86 7.38 12.42
CA SER A 116 16.64 6.03 11.90
C SER A 116 16.11 5.03 12.93
N LYS A 117 16.45 5.17 14.22
CA LYS A 117 15.91 4.28 15.27
C LYS A 117 14.40 4.48 15.54
N ASP A 118 13.85 5.63 15.16
CA ASP A 118 12.49 6.06 15.49
C ASP A 118 11.60 6.23 14.24
N THR A 119 12.13 6.08 13.02
CA THR A 119 11.40 6.41 11.77
C THR A 119 11.27 5.23 10.82
N MET A 120 10.04 5.00 10.36
CA MET A 120 9.68 4.10 9.26
C MET A 120 9.22 4.89 8.04
N TYR A 121 9.69 4.51 6.86
CA TYR A 121 9.19 4.99 5.59
C TYR A 121 8.35 3.90 4.94
N SER A 122 7.10 4.17 4.61
CA SER A 122 6.20 3.20 3.99
C SER A 122 5.78 3.63 2.61
N ILE A 123 5.69 2.66 1.70
CA ILE A 123 5.10 2.83 0.38
C ILE A 123 4.04 1.77 0.12
N TRP A 124 2.88 2.19 -0.39
CA TRP A 124 1.86 1.31 -0.96
C TRP A 124 1.45 1.84 -2.33
N ILE A 125 1.94 1.19 -3.39
CA ILE A 125 1.82 1.64 -4.77
C ILE A 125 1.76 0.43 -5.71
N GLY A 126 1.37 0.65 -6.96
CA GLY A 126 1.35 -0.36 -8.02
C GLY A 126 -0.04 -0.63 -8.57
N THR A 127 -1.11 -0.37 -7.80
CA THR A 127 -2.48 -0.66 -8.24
C THR A 127 -2.88 0.15 -9.47
N ASN A 128 -2.43 1.41 -9.54
CA ASN A 128 -2.65 2.27 -10.71
C ASN A 128 -1.71 1.91 -11.88
N ASP A 129 -0.49 1.44 -11.60
CA ASP A 129 0.49 1.03 -12.60
C ASP A 129 0.01 -0.21 -13.37
N VAL A 130 -0.64 -1.17 -12.69
CA VAL A 130 -1.21 -2.38 -13.32
C VAL A 130 -2.67 -2.21 -13.74
N GLY A 131 -3.26 -1.04 -13.50
CA GLY A 131 -4.67 -0.79 -13.72
C GLY A 131 -5.02 -0.30 -15.11
N ILE A 132 -6.28 0.09 -15.28
CA ILE A 132 -6.78 0.71 -16.51
C ILE A 132 -6.04 2.01 -16.85
N GLY A 133 -5.72 2.17 -18.12
CA GLY A 133 -4.91 3.27 -18.66
C GLY A 133 -3.42 3.10 -18.42
N ALA A 134 -2.99 1.90 -18.02
CA ALA A 134 -1.59 1.54 -17.77
C ALA A 134 -1.35 0.10 -18.25
N LEU A 135 -0.59 -0.72 -17.52
CA LEU A 135 -0.16 -2.04 -18.04
C LEU A 135 -1.29 -2.97 -18.48
N LEU A 136 -2.49 -2.84 -17.90
CA LEU A 136 -3.63 -3.68 -18.27
C LEU A 136 -4.15 -3.38 -19.68
N THR A 137 -4.15 -2.12 -20.11
CA THR A 137 -4.89 -1.68 -21.30
C THR A 137 -4.12 -0.77 -22.25
N ASP A 138 -3.11 -0.07 -21.76
CA ASP A 138 -2.34 0.93 -22.51
C ASP A 138 -0.87 0.96 -22.04
N PRO A 139 -0.13 -0.16 -22.11
CA PRO A 139 1.28 -0.18 -21.72
C PRO A 139 2.13 0.66 -22.69
N LEU A 140 3.03 1.47 -22.14
CA LEU A 140 4.09 2.06 -22.95
C LEU A 140 5.00 0.97 -23.54
N LYS A 141 5.60 1.27 -24.70
CA LYS A 141 6.58 0.39 -25.33
C LYS A 141 7.71 0.08 -24.34
N ASP A 142 8.08 -1.21 -24.26
CA ASP A 142 9.17 -1.73 -23.42
C ASP A 142 8.97 -1.55 -21.90
N VAL A 143 7.76 -1.17 -21.44
CA VAL A 143 7.40 -1.10 -20.02
C VAL A 143 6.58 -2.33 -19.63
N SER A 144 6.95 -2.94 -18.51
CA SER A 144 6.28 -4.10 -17.93
C SER A 144 6.21 -4.01 -16.42
N ILE A 145 5.61 -5.03 -15.79
CA ILE A 145 5.59 -5.21 -14.34
C ILE A 145 7.01 -5.21 -13.71
N VAL A 146 8.04 -5.58 -14.48
CA VAL A 146 9.44 -5.57 -14.01
C VAL A 146 9.92 -4.14 -13.73
N ASN A 147 9.51 -3.18 -14.56
CA ASN A 147 9.90 -1.77 -14.43
C ASN A 147 9.16 -1.10 -13.27
N THR A 148 7.85 -1.32 -13.16
CA THR A 148 7.04 -0.70 -12.10
C THR A 148 7.42 -1.21 -10.71
N THR A 149 7.80 -2.49 -10.60
CA THR A 149 8.34 -3.05 -9.34
C THR A 149 9.75 -2.54 -9.02
N GLU A 150 10.60 -2.26 -10.02
CA GLU A 150 11.92 -1.66 -9.77
C GLU A 150 11.82 -0.20 -9.31
N CYS A 151 10.84 0.55 -9.81
CA CYS A 151 10.61 1.93 -9.42
C CYS A 151 10.41 2.10 -7.90
N VAL A 152 9.87 1.09 -7.21
CA VAL A 152 9.78 1.10 -5.74
C VAL A 152 11.16 1.15 -5.08
N PHE A 153 12.18 0.52 -5.68
CA PHE A 153 13.56 0.57 -5.18
C PHE A 153 14.29 1.85 -5.60
N ASP A 154 13.87 2.52 -6.67
CA ASP A 154 14.31 3.89 -6.95
C ASP A 154 13.78 4.85 -5.88
N TRP A 155 12.53 4.68 -5.42
CA TRP A 155 12.00 5.43 -4.27
C TRP A 155 12.81 5.15 -2.98
N VAL A 156 13.16 3.88 -2.72
CA VAL A 156 14.06 3.51 -1.62
C VAL A 156 15.40 4.25 -1.75
N GLU A 157 16.00 4.26 -2.94
CA GLU A 157 17.29 4.91 -3.19
C GLU A 157 17.24 6.41 -2.91
N GLN A 158 16.20 7.11 -3.40
CA GLN A 158 16.00 8.54 -3.15
C GLN A 158 15.96 8.86 -1.64
N LEU A 159 15.24 8.08 -0.85
CA LEU A 159 15.14 8.28 0.59
C LEU A 159 16.39 7.81 1.35
N TYR A 160 16.99 6.69 0.94
CA TYR A 160 18.20 6.14 1.54
C TYR A 160 19.37 7.13 1.45
N ASN A 161 19.51 7.80 0.30
CA ASN A 161 20.49 8.88 0.07
C ASN A 161 20.26 10.09 0.99
N GLN A 162 19.04 10.25 1.51
CA GLN A 162 18.66 11.26 2.50
C GLN A 162 18.73 10.73 3.96
N GLY A 163 19.27 9.54 4.18
CA GLY A 163 19.49 8.97 5.52
C GLY A 163 18.38 8.03 6.02
N ALA A 164 17.34 7.76 5.23
CA ALA A 164 16.32 6.77 5.59
C ALA A 164 16.94 5.37 5.69
N ARG A 165 16.52 4.59 6.69
CA ARG A 165 17.08 3.24 6.93
C ARG A 165 16.04 2.16 7.22
N ASN A 166 14.78 2.48 7.50
CA ASN A 166 13.74 1.46 7.65
C ASN A 166 12.64 1.72 6.64
N PHE A 167 12.34 0.68 5.87
CA PHE A 167 11.36 0.72 4.80
C PHE A 167 10.30 -0.36 5.01
N LEU A 168 9.03 0.01 4.92
CA LEU A 168 7.88 -0.90 4.94
C LEU A 168 7.16 -0.83 3.59
N ILE A 169 7.39 -1.83 2.76
CA ILE A 169 6.85 -1.93 1.41
C ILE A 169 5.60 -2.78 1.47
N GLN A 170 4.45 -2.21 1.11
CA GLN A 170 3.19 -2.94 1.00
C GLN A 170 3.04 -3.48 -0.43
N ASN A 171 2.73 -4.77 -0.57
CA ASN A 171 2.48 -5.37 -1.88
C ASN A 171 1.05 -5.05 -2.40
N MET A 172 0.79 -5.28 -3.68
CA MET A 172 -0.52 -5.02 -4.27
C MET A 172 -1.58 -5.96 -3.70
N THR A 173 -2.81 -5.47 -3.53
CA THR A 173 -3.97 -6.27 -3.14
C THR A 173 -4.36 -7.25 -4.27
N PRO A 174 -5.14 -8.32 -4.00
CA PRO A 174 -5.63 -9.21 -5.05
C PRO A 174 -6.64 -8.49 -5.96
N MET A 175 -6.13 -7.77 -6.97
CA MET A 175 -6.93 -6.79 -7.70
C MET A 175 -8.13 -7.38 -8.45
N TRP A 176 -8.10 -8.67 -8.81
CA TRP A 176 -9.22 -9.37 -9.44
C TRP A 176 -10.43 -9.57 -8.50
N LEU A 177 -10.27 -9.32 -7.19
CA LEU A 177 -11.37 -9.31 -6.21
C LEU A 177 -12.01 -7.93 -6.05
N LEU A 178 -11.40 -6.87 -6.58
CA LEU A 178 -12.00 -5.54 -6.58
C LEU A 178 -13.25 -5.58 -7.46
N PRO A 179 -14.40 -5.03 -7.03
CA PRO A 179 -15.67 -5.10 -7.76
C PRO A 179 -15.53 -4.72 -9.24
N MET A 180 -14.71 -3.71 -9.53
CA MET A 180 -14.28 -3.24 -10.85
C MET A 180 -13.67 -4.31 -11.78
N TYR A 181 -12.80 -5.16 -11.26
CA TYR A 181 -11.98 -6.11 -12.02
C TYR A 181 -12.47 -7.56 -11.90
N THR A 182 -13.60 -7.80 -11.23
CA THR A 182 -14.22 -9.13 -11.24
C THR A 182 -14.80 -9.46 -12.61
N PRO A 183 -14.99 -10.74 -12.95
CA PRO A 183 -15.74 -11.13 -14.16
C PRO A 183 -17.17 -10.55 -14.20
N ALA A 184 -17.77 -10.31 -13.03
CA ALA A 184 -19.09 -9.69 -12.85
C ALA A 184 -19.04 -8.16 -12.73
N GLY A 185 -17.90 -7.52 -13.01
CA GLY A 185 -17.73 -6.07 -12.90
C GLY A 185 -18.66 -5.30 -13.84
N PHE A 186 -19.09 -4.12 -13.40
CA PHE A 186 -20.04 -3.26 -14.11
C PHE A 186 -19.35 -2.04 -14.75
N GLU A 187 -20.08 -1.26 -15.55
CA GLU A 187 -19.59 0.02 -16.07
C GLU A 187 -19.53 1.07 -14.97
N THR A 188 -18.34 1.62 -14.74
CA THR A 188 -18.09 2.64 -13.71
C THR A 188 -17.67 3.95 -14.37
N LYS A 189 -17.50 4.99 -13.56
CA LYS A 189 -16.92 6.28 -13.99
C LYS A 189 -15.53 6.17 -14.64
N TYR A 190 -14.82 5.06 -14.45
CA TYR A 190 -13.45 4.89 -14.91
C TYR A 190 -13.34 4.25 -16.32
N TRP A 191 -14.40 3.63 -16.86
CA TRP A 191 -14.37 2.99 -18.20
C TRP A 191 -15.70 3.00 -18.94
N TRP A 192 -16.42 4.12 -18.88
CA TRP A 192 -17.69 4.24 -19.61
C TRP A 192 -17.50 4.10 -21.13
N GLY A 193 -18.29 3.21 -21.74
CA GLY A 193 -18.30 3.02 -23.19
C GLY A 193 -17.06 2.34 -23.77
N ILE A 194 -16.20 1.72 -22.94
CA ILE A 194 -15.03 0.95 -23.39
C ILE A 194 -15.43 -0.53 -23.49
N PRO A 195 -15.55 -1.12 -24.70
CA PRO A 195 -15.80 -2.55 -24.85
C PRO A 195 -14.67 -3.36 -24.21
N ARG A 196 -15.01 -4.32 -23.35
CA ARG A 196 -14.02 -5.18 -22.69
C ARG A 196 -14.55 -6.57 -22.40
N ASN A 197 -13.63 -7.52 -22.31
CA ASN A 197 -13.90 -8.83 -21.77
C ASN A 197 -13.52 -8.84 -20.28
N ASN A 198 -14.53 -8.84 -19.40
CA ASN A 198 -14.31 -8.80 -17.95
C ASN A 198 -13.46 -9.97 -17.44
N THR A 199 -13.67 -11.17 -17.98
CA THR A 199 -12.91 -12.36 -17.59
C THR A 199 -11.44 -12.22 -17.98
N GLU A 200 -11.16 -11.75 -19.20
CA GLU A 200 -9.80 -11.51 -19.67
C GLU A 200 -9.07 -10.49 -18.80
N TRP A 201 -9.70 -9.34 -18.51
CA TRP A 201 -9.11 -8.33 -17.63
C TRP A 201 -8.86 -8.85 -16.22
N SER A 202 -9.81 -9.63 -15.68
CA SER A 202 -9.69 -10.24 -14.36
C SER A 202 -8.51 -11.21 -14.28
N LEU A 203 -8.32 -12.04 -15.31
CA LEU A 203 -7.19 -12.96 -15.41
C LEU A 203 -5.87 -12.20 -15.60
N PHE A 204 -5.84 -11.21 -16.49
CA PHE A 204 -4.61 -10.49 -16.80
C PHE A 204 -4.12 -9.65 -15.61
N ILE A 205 -5.02 -8.93 -14.94
CA ILE A 205 -4.63 -8.17 -13.74
C ILE A 205 -4.19 -9.09 -12.60
N ALA A 206 -4.75 -10.31 -12.50
CA ALA A 206 -4.30 -11.29 -11.53
C ALA A 206 -2.85 -11.73 -11.78
N GLU A 207 -2.47 -11.94 -13.03
CA GLU A 207 -1.09 -12.28 -13.40
C GLU A 207 -0.12 -11.12 -13.18
N LEU A 208 -0.52 -9.88 -13.52
CA LEU A 208 0.27 -8.68 -13.22
C LEU A 208 0.51 -8.52 -11.72
N VAL A 209 -0.54 -8.66 -10.89
CA VAL A 209 -0.44 -8.55 -9.44
C VAL A 209 0.44 -9.64 -8.84
N ARG A 210 0.22 -10.92 -9.21
CA ARG A 210 1.01 -12.03 -8.67
C ARG A 210 2.48 -11.91 -9.05
N SER A 211 2.75 -11.63 -10.33
CA SER A 211 4.12 -11.43 -10.82
C SER A 211 4.79 -10.24 -10.15
N GLY A 212 4.08 -9.12 -10.02
CA GLY A 212 4.59 -7.91 -9.38
C GLY A 212 4.91 -8.12 -7.91
N ASN A 213 4.02 -8.76 -7.16
CA ASN A 213 4.21 -9.07 -5.75
C ASN A 213 5.40 -10.01 -5.53
N GLU A 214 5.56 -11.04 -6.36
CA GLU A 214 6.70 -11.97 -6.28
C GLU A 214 8.01 -11.25 -6.62
N LEU A 215 8.05 -10.45 -7.69
CA LEU A 215 9.22 -9.66 -8.05
C LEU A 215 9.62 -8.69 -6.92
N GLN A 216 8.65 -8.01 -6.32
CA GLN A 216 8.89 -7.11 -5.19
C GLN A 216 9.44 -7.86 -3.98
N ALA A 217 8.87 -9.03 -3.64
CA ALA A 217 9.37 -9.87 -2.56
C ALA A 217 10.81 -10.35 -2.78
N LEU A 218 11.12 -10.82 -3.99
CA LEU A 218 12.47 -11.27 -4.37
C LEU A 218 13.48 -10.12 -4.35
N ARG A 219 13.14 -8.96 -4.92
CA ARG A 219 14.00 -7.77 -4.88
C ARG A 219 14.25 -7.33 -3.43
N THR A 220 13.22 -7.27 -2.59
CA THR A 220 13.38 -6.90 -1.18
C THR A 220 14.24 -7.90 -0.40
N LYS A 221 14.08 -9.20 -0.66
CA LYS A 221 14.82 -10.24 0.07
C LYS A 221 16.29 -10.33 -0.37
N TYR A 222 16.55 -10.31 -1.67
CA TYR A 222 17.85 -10.69 -2.22
C TYR A 222 18.66 -9.53 -2.80
N ILE A 223 18.02 -8.43 -3.23
CA ILE A 223 18.70 -7.30 -3.88
C ILE A 223 18.87 -6.14 -2.89
N ALA A 224 17.80 -5.76 -2.20
CA ALA A 224 17.78 -4.58 -1.34
C ALA A 224 18.85 -4.58 -0.22
N PRO A 225 19.13 -5.70 0.49
CA PRO A 225 20.15 -5.70 1.54
C PRO A 225 21.57 -5.41 1.02
N GLY A 226 21.86 -5.80 -0.22
CA GLY A 226 23.15 -5.52 -0.87
C GLY A 226 23.23 -4.11 -1.46
N ARG A 227 22.14 -3.63 -2.06
CA ARG A 227 22.07 -2.27 -2.65
C ARG A 227 22.01 -1.17 -1.59
N PHE A 228 21.44 -1.45 -0.42
CA PHE A 228 21.22 -0.46 0.65
C PHE A 228 21.78 -0.96 2.00
N PRO A 229 23.11 -1.00 2.15
CA PRO A 229 23.75 -1.56 3.34
C PRO A 229 23.33 -0.81 4.62
N GLY A 230 23.05 -1.56 5.68
CA GLY A 230 22.59 -1.00 6.95
C GLY A 230 21.13 -0.53 6.95
N ALA A 231 20.41 -0.65 5.83
CA ALA A 231 18.97 -0.48 5.81
C ALA A 231 18.25 -1.79 6.15
N ARG A 232 17.00 -1.64 6.54
CA ARG A 232 16.09 -2.71 6.94
C ARG A 232 14.80 -2.59 6.16
N PHE A 233 14.30 -3.74 5.71
CA PHE A 233 13.16 -3.81 4.81
C PHE A 233 12.10 -4.76 5.35
N GLY A 234 10.88 -4.28 5.46
CA GLY A 234 9.70 -5.08 5.73
C GLY A 234 8.86 -5.19 4.46
N ILE A 235 8.50 -6.41 4.05
CA ILE A 235 7.37 -6.61 3.14
C ILE A 235 6.13 -6.80 3.99
N PHE A 236 5.17 -5.88 3.88
CA PHE A 236 3.85 -6.03 4.45
C PHE A 236 2.92 -6.66 3.41
N ASP A 237 2.35 -7.81 3.76
CA ASP A 237 1.59 -8.68 2.88
C ASP A 237 0.11 -8.27 2.85
N SER A 238 -0.15 -7.10 2.27
CA SER A 238 -1.50 -6.59 1.99
C SER A 238 -2.28 -7.56 1.10
N PHE A 239 -1.62 -8.25 0.18
CA PHE A 239 -2.21 -9.28 -0.66
C PHE A 239 -2.87 -10.39 0.16
N ARG A 240 -2.11 -11.02 1.07
CA ARG A 240 -2.65 -12.08 1.93
C ARG A 240 -3.65 -11.55 2.93
N LEU A 241 -3.44 -10.37 3.50
CA LEU A 241 -4.41 -9.76 4.42
C LEU A 241 -5.77 -9.57 3.74
N PHE A 242 -5.80 -9.06 2.51
CA PHE A 242 -7.05 -8.87 1.77
C PHE A 242 -7.69 -10.19 1.36
N LYS A 243 -6.89 -11.21 1.00
CA LYS A 243 -7.42 -12.56 0.78
C LYS A 243 -8.03 -13.16 2.05
N ASP A 244 -7.36 -13.04 3.19
CA ASP A 244 -7.86 -13.55 4.47
C ASP A 244 -9.20 -12.88 4.85
N ILE A 245 -9.34 -11.56 4.62
CA ILE A 245 -10.62 -10.86 4.81
C ILE A 245 -11.70 -11.39 3.86
N TYR A 246 -11.36 -11.63 2.59
CA TYR A 246 -12.31 -12.12 1.59
C TYR A 246 -12.79 -13.54 1.90
N GLU A 247 -11.88 -14.43 2.31
CA GLU A 247 -12.16 -15.86 2.55
C GLU A 247 -12.75 -16.14 3.94
N LYS A 248 -12.46 -15.27 4.93
CA LYS A 248 -12.90 -15.43 6.33
C LYS A 248 -13.43 -14.10 6.90
N PRO A 249 -14.42 -13.46 6.26
CA PRO A 249 -14.83 -12.11 6.64
C PRO A 249 -15.33 -12.00 8.07
N GLN A 250 -15.85 -13.07 8.67
CA GLN A 250 -16.29 -13.10 10.06
C GLN A 250 -15.19 -12.82 11.09
N ASP A 251 -13.92 -13.06 10.73
CA ASP A 251 -12.77 -12.82 11.61
C ASP A 251 -12.34 -11.33 11.59
N TYR A 252 -12.84 -10.56 10.63
CA TYR A 252 -12.35 -9.21 10.31
C TYR A 252 -13.46 -8.15 10.29
N LEU A 253 -14.61 -8.44 9.72
CA LEU A 253 -15.71 -7.49 9.50
C LEU A 253 -16.74 -7.57 10.65
N VAL A 254 -17.57 -6.54 10.77
CA VAL A 254 -18.55 -6.42 11.87
C VAL A 254 -19.96 -6.35 11.29
N GLY A 255 -20.79 -7.32 11.62
CA GLY A 255 -22.20 -7.36 11.22
C GLY A 255 -22.80 -8.77 11.38
N PRO A 256 -24.14 -8.89 11.31
CA PRO A 256 -24.80 -10.20 11.26
C PRO A 256 -24.58 -10.94 9.93
N THR A 257 -24.19 -10.21 8.88
CA THR A 257 -23.81 -10.70 7.56
C THR A 257 -22.59 -9.93 7.09
N TYR A 258 -21.79 -10.48 6.18
CA TYR A 258 -20.58 -9.84 5.67
C TYR A 258 -20.60 -9.76 4.15
N ASN A 259 -20.17 -8.64 3.60
CA ASN A 259 -20.17 -8.40 2.16
C ASN A 259 -18.74 -8.10 1.65
N VAL A 260 -18.18 -9.06 0.90
CA VAL A 260 -16.82 -8.99 0.35
C VAL A 260 -16.79 -8.77 -1.17
N THR A 261 -17.95 -8.75 -1.83
CA THR A 261 -18.09 -8.59 -3.29
C THR A 261 -18.85 -7.34 -3.70
N GLY A 262 -19.77 -6.88 -2.85
CA GLY A 262 -20.49 -5.62 -3.00
C GLY A 262 -19.70 -4.43 -2.43
N VAL A 263 -20.27 -3.23 -2.61
CA VAL A 263 -19.65 -1.96 -2.23
C VAL A 263 -20.62 -1.13 -1.40
N ILE A 264 -20.08 -0.26 -0.54
CA ILE A 264 -20.88 0.67 0.25
C ILE A 264 -21.45 1.80 -0.63
N GLN A 265 -20.64 2.37 -1.51
CA GLN A 265 -21.00 3.43 -2.43
C GLN A 265 -20.72 2.95 -3.86
N THR A 266 -21.77 2.56 -4.57
CA THR A 266 -21.68 2.19 -5.98
C THR A 266 -21.96 3.40 -6.84
N CYS A 267 -21.15 3.65 -7.87
CA CYS A 267 -21.45 4.59 -8.95
C CYS A 267 -21.29 3.86 -10.29
N ARG A 268 -22.40 3.64 -11.00
CA ARG A 268 -22.42 2.85 -12.24
C ARG A 268 -23.26 3.50 -13.33
N TYR A 269 -22.91 3.21 -14.57
CA TYR A 269 -23.76 3.53 -15.72
C TYR A 269 -24.73 2.36 -15.93
N PRO A 270 -26.05 2.55 -15.75
CA PRO A 270 -27.02 1.50 -16.03
C PRO A 270 -26.98 1.08 -17.52
N PRO A 271 -27.28 -0.19 -17.85
CA PRO A 271 -27.31 -0.63 -19.25
C PRO A 271 -28.17 0.27 -20.13
N GLY A 272 -27.58 0.80 -21.21
CA GLY A 272 -28.25 1.72 -22.13
C GLY A 272 -28.42 3.16 -21.62
N ASN A 273 -27.79 3.53 -20.50
CA ASN A 273 -27.87 4.87 -19.91
C ASN A 273 -26.48 5.51 -19.77
N SER A 274 -26.33 6.72 -20.29
CA SER A 274 -25.10 7.53 -20.20
C SER A 274 -25.00 8.38 -18.93
N THR A 275 -25.97 8.26 -18.02
CA THR A 275 -25.99 8.98 -16.75
C THR A 275 -25.45 8.08 -15.65
N LEU A 276 -24.46 8.58 -14.91
CA LEU A 276 -23.89 7.90 -13.77
C LEU A 276 -24.90 7.91 -12.61
N VAL A 277 -25.28 6.74 -12.11
CA VAL A 277 -26.17 6.59 -10.96
C VAL A 277 -25.36 6.11 -9.77
N CYS A 278 -25.47 6.84 -8.65
CA CYS A 278 -24.78 6.49 -7.41
C CYS A 278 -25.77 6.13 -6.30
N GLU A 279 -25.50 5.00 -5.62
CA GLU A 279 -26.30 4.49 -4.51
C GLU A 279 -25.36 4.21 -3.33
N ALA A 280 -25.85 4.39 -2.10
CA ALA A 280 -25.06 4.21 -0.90
C ALA A 280 -25.79 3.37 0.15
N GLU A 281 -25.07 2.43 0.74
CA GLU A 281 -25.52 1.62 1.87
C GLU A 281 -25.60 2.45 3.16
N PRO A 282 -26.57 2.13 4.05
CA PRO A 282 -26.70 2.81 5.34
C PRO A 282 -25.43 2.73 6.19
N TYR A 283 -25.17 3.77 7.00
CA TYR A 283 -24.01 3.81 7.88
C TYR A 283 -23.88 2.57 8.79
N ALA A 284 -25.01 2.07 9.30
CA ALA A 284 -25.07 0.94 10.23
C ALA A 284 -24.47 -0.37 9.69
N VAL A 285 -24.41 -0.54 8.37
CA VAL A 285 -23.88 -1.78 7.75
C VAL A 285 -22.46 -1.62 7.23
N ARG A 286 -21.88 -0.43 7.19
CA ARG A 286 -20.59 -0.16 6.51
C ARG A 286 -19.44 -1.01 7.04
N ASN A 287 -19.41 -1.32 8.34
CA ASN A 287 -18.36 -2.17 8.92
C ASN A 287 -18.48 -3.65 8.54
N SER A 288 -19.57 -4.05 7.88
CA SER A 288 -19.74 -5.39 7.32
C SER A 288 -19.21 -5.52 5.88
N TYR A 289 -18.76 -4.43 5.28
CA TYR A 289 -18.28 -4.39 3.90
C TYR A 289 -16.77 -4.34 3.81
N MET A 290 -16.21 -5.11 2.87
CA MET A 290 -14.80 -5.05 2.51
C MET A 290 -14.47 -3.81 1.66
N TRP A 291 -15.37 -3.43 0.76
CA TRP A 291 -15.14 -2.38 -0.25
C TRP A 291 -16.00 -1.15 0.02
N TRP A 292 -15.40 0.03 -0.08
CA TRP A 292 -16.13 1.28 -0.09
C TRP A 292 -16.80 1.50 -1.44
N ASN A 293 -16.03 1.49 -2.52
CA ASN A 293 -16.51 1.65 -3.89
C ASN A 293 -15.91 0.57 -4.79
N GLU A 294 -16.07 0.70 -6.10
CA GLU A 294 -15.60 -0.26 -7.09
C GLU A 294 -14.08 -0.56 -7.05
N LEU A 295 -13.28 0.32 -6.46
CA LEU A 295 -11.82 0.30 -6.52
C LEU A 295 -11.15 0.24 -5.13
N HIS A 296 -11.82 0.70 -4.09
CA HIS A 296 -11.15 1.00 -2.83
C HIS A 296 -11.74 0.28 -1.60
N PRO A 297 -10.88 -0.07 -0.63
CA PRO A 297 -11.31 -0.70 0.62
C PRO A 297 -12.18 0.22 1.48
N SER A 298 -13.02 -0.39 2.33
CA SER A 298 -13.79 0.35 3.34
C SER A 298 -12.89 0.91 4.44
N GLU A 299 -13.38 1.89 5.19
CA GLU A 299 -12.70 2.38 6.41
C GLU A 299 -12.39 1.21 7.37
N ARG A 300 -13.30 0.23 7.50
CA ARG A 300 -13.06 -0.96 8.33
C ARG A 300 -11.85 -1.77 7.84
N VAL A 301 -11.63 -1.87 6.53
CA VAL A 301 -10.45 -2.57 5.99
C VAL A 301 -9.19 -1.73 6.19
N HIS A 302 -9.24 -0.41 6.00
CA HIS A 302 -8.12 0.48 6.37
C HIS A 302 -7.76 0.36 7.86
N ASP A 303 -8.76 0.19 8.70
CA ASP A 303 -8.61 0.00 10.13
C ASP A 303 -7.88 -1.30 10.48
N ILE A 304 -8.21 -2.39 9.78
CA ILE A 304 -7.51 -3.67 9.90
C ILE A 304 -6.06 -3.56 9.42
N VAL A 305 -5.82 -2.87 8.30
CA VAL A 305 -4.45 -2.57 7.82
C VAL A 305 -3.67 -1.82 8.88
N ALA A 306 -4.23 -0.74 9.42
CA ALA A 306 -3.60 0.07 10.46
C ALA A 306 -3.22 -0.74 11.71
N GLN A 307 -4.12 -1.59 12.20
CA GLN A 307 -3.86 -2.48 13.34
C GLN A 307 -2.67 -3.43 13.08
N ASN A 308 -2.57 -3.97 11.87
CA ASN A 308 -1.49 -4.88 11.50
C ASN A 308 -0.18 -4.13 11.21
N VAL A 309 -0.24 -2.92 10.64
CA VAL A 309 0.94 -2.06 10.49
C VAL A 309 1.48 -1.66 11.86
N ILE A 310 0.65 -1.31 12.85
CA ILE A 310 1.13 -1.02 14.22
C ILE A 310 1.90 -2.22 14.81
N LYS A 311 1.46 -3.45 14.55
CA LYS A 311 2.21 -4.65 14.96
C LYS A 311 3.53 -4.75 14.19
N ALA A 312 3.51 -4.51 12.87
CA ALA A 312 4.70 -4.51 12.04
C ALA A 312 5.74 -3.47 12.49
N LEU A 313 5.31 -2.27 12.86
CA LEU A 313 6.14 -1.21 13.45
C LEU A 313 6.74 -1.56 14.81
N LYS A 314 6.36 -2.70 15.41
CA LYS A 314 6.98 -3.28 16.61
C LYS A 314 7.82 -4.53 16.29
N GLY A 315 7.98 -4.88 15.02
CA GLY A 315 8.65 -6.09 14.56
C GLY A 315 7.80 -7.34 14.73
N GLN A 316 6.48 -7.19 14.85
CA GLN A 316 5.53 -8.25 15.16
C GLN A 316 4.46 -8.39 14.09
N GLY A 317 3.63 -9.42 14.22
CA GLY A 317 2.44 -9.63 13.39
C GLY A 317 2.69 -10.61 12.25
N PRO A 318 1.62 -11.29 11.78
CA PRO A 318 1.78 -12.36 10.81
C PRO A 318 1.99 -11.84 9.38
N PHE A 319 1.56 -10.61 9.08
CA PHE A 319 1.57 -10.05 7.72
C PHE A 319 2.83 -9.25 7.38
N VAL A 320 3.93 -9.41 8.12
CA VAL A 320 5.18 -8.75 7.79
C VAL A 320 6.35 -9.72 7.82
N GLN A 321 7.24 -9.60 6.84
CA GLN A 321 8.52 -10.28 6.84
C GLN A 321 9.66 -9.29 6.69
N TRP A 322 10.65 -9.38 7.60
CA TRP A 322 11.78 -8.46 7.70
C TRP A 322 13.06 -9.04 7.10
N TYR A 323 13.82 -8.18 6.43
CA TYR A 323 15.10 -8.46 5.77
C TYR A 323 16.10 -7.32 6.01
N GLY A 324 17.38 -7.56 5.72
CA GLY A 324 18.44 -6.57 5.88
C GLY A 324 18.97 -6.48 7.32
N ALA A 325 19.30 -5.27 7.76
CA ALA A 325 19.88 -5.02 9.07
C ALA A 325 18.95 -5.47 10.22
N LYS A 326 19.56 -5.86 11.36
CA LYS A 326 18.86 -6.32 12.58
C LYS A 326 18.56 -5.19 13.54
#